data_AF-A0A011WVT0-F1
#
_entry.id   AF-A0A011WVT0-F1
#
_cell.length_a   1.000
_cell.length_b   1.000
_cell.length_c   1.000
_cell.angle_alpha   90.00
_cell.angle_beta   90.00
_cell.angle_gamma   90.00
#
_symmetry.space_group_name_H-M   'P 1'
#
loop_
_entity.id
_entity.type
_entity.pdbx_description
1 polymer ?
#
loop_
_entity_poly.entity_id
_entity_poly.type
_entity_poly.pdbx_seq_one_letter_code
_entity_poly.pdbx_strand_id
1 'polypeptide(L)'
;MTIENIMKKYDRMTINMFEDYLFIDVGDIDDVDIIVGFIKANDETKIQEYSDMICHYSGYKGIFLDGNQYIISNDKNEVHIIDTVAAEYAKNSLIEMVFEIDEFIFLIRHKKEYMEWFKQNTIE
;
A
#
# COMPACT_ATOMS: atom_id res chain seq x y z
N MET A 1 -6.00 17.45 2.29
CA MET A 1 -5.52 16.72 3.50
C MET A 1 -4.07 17.10 3.74
N THR A 2 -3.54 16.93 4.95
CA THR A 2 -2.09 17.03 5.21
C THR A 2 -1.60 15.67 5.66
N ILE A 3 -0.32 15.37 5.42
CA ILE A 3 0.28 14.10 5.84
C ILE A 3 0.14 13.91 7.35
N GLU A 4 0.43 14.96 8.13
CA GLU A 4 0.29 14.93 9.59
C GLU A 4 -1.13 14.57 10.05
N ASN A 5 -2.17 15.14 9.41
CA ASN A 5 -3.56 14.88 9.80
C ASN A 5 -4.00 13.45 9.46
N ILE A 6 -3.50 12.89 8.36
CA ILE A 6 -3.77 11.49 7.99
C ILE A 6 -3.02 10.57 8.97
N MET A 7 -1.72 10.78 9.15
CA MET A 7 -0.85 9.90 9.94
C MET A 7 -1.20 9.87 11.43
N LYS A 8 -1.79 10.93 11.99
CA LYS A 8 -2.32 10.93 13.37
C LYS A 8 -3.39 9.86 13.64
N LYS A 9 -4.01 9.28 12.60
CA LYS A 9 -5.02 8.22 12.72
C LYS A 9 -4.41 6.84 12.91
N TYR A 10 -3.13 6.66 12.56
CA TYR A 10 -2.48 5.36 12.48
C TYR A 10 -1.44 5.20 13.59
N ASP A 11 -1.20 3.96 14.02
CA ASP A 11 -0.18 3.67 15.01
C ASP A 11 1.24 3.68 14.42
N ARG A 12 2.25 3.65 15.30
CA ARG A 12 3.66 3.69 14.88
C ARG A 12 4.05 2.49 14.01
N MET A 13 3.43 1.33 14.22
CA MET A 13 3.73 0.13 13.42
C MET A 13 3.22 0.31 11.99
N THR A 14 1.98 0.76 11.80
CA THR A 14 1.43 1.10 10.49
C THR A 14 2.26 2.16 9.78
N ILE A 15 2.65 3.22 10.48
CA ILE A 15 3.45 4.31 9.90
C ILE A 15 4.83 3.80 9.43
N ASN A 16 5.50 2.98 10.24
CA ASN A 16 6.80 2.39 9.86
C ASN A 16 6.67 1.43 8.68
N MET A 17 5.71 0.51 8.72
CA MET A 17 5.46 -0.41 7.61
C MET A 17 5.10 0.32 6.31
N PHE A 18 4.39 1.43 6.40
CA PHE A 18 4.02 2.20 5.22
C PHE A 18 5.25 2.88 4.60
N GLU A 19 6.21 3.31 5.41
CA GLU A 19 7.50 3.79 4.91
C GLU A 19 8.31 2.68 4.23
N ASP A 20 8.39 1.50 4.84
CA ASP A 20 9.02 0.33 4.23
C ASP A 20 8.38 -0.03 2.88
N TYR A 21 7.05 -0.06 2.82
CA TYR A 21 6.29 -0.28 1.57
C TYR A 21 6.64 0.75 0.49
N LEU A 22 6.62 2.03 0.83
CA LEU A 22 6.94 3.09 -0.12
C LEU A 22 8.40 3.06 -0.57
N PHE A 23 9.31 2.58 0.28
CA PHE A 23 10.72 2.48 -0.05
C PHE A 23 11.02 1.28 -0.96
N ILE A 24 10.40 0.13 -0.70
CA ILE A 24 10.70 -1.14 -1.36
C ILE A 24 9.93 -1.30 -2.68
N ASP A 25 8.62 -1.08 -2.66
CA ASP A 25 7.73 -1.49 -3.77
C ASP A 25 7.29 -0.33 -4.66
N VAL A 26 7.19 0.89 -4.13
CA VAL A 26 6.72 2.05 -4.91
C VAL A 26 7.93 2.84 -5.41
N GLY A 27 8.56 2.45 -6.52
CA GLY A 27 9.79 3.07 -7.02
C GLY A 27 9.59 4.49 -7.53
N ASP A 28 8.79 4.64 -8.60
CA ASP A 28 8.59 5.89 -9.31
C ASP A 28 7.10 6.26 -9.51
N ILE A 29 6.83 7.19 -10.44
CA ILE A 29 5.48 7.67 -10.70
C ILE A 29 4.64 6.66 -11.49
N ASP A 30 5.26 5.80 -12.29
CA ASP A 30 4.57 4.78 -13.08
C ASP A 30 3.98 3.73 -12.13
N ASP A 31 4.73 3.33 -11.09
CA ASP A 31 4.22 2.46 -10.02
C ASP A 31 2.99 3.06 -9.32
N VAL A 32 3.05 4.36 -9.00
CA VAL A 32 1.94 5.09 -8.39
C VAL A 32 0.71 5.10 -9.30
N ASP A 33 0.89 5.34 -10.60
CA ASP A 33 -0.23 5.36 -11.53
C ASP A 33 -0.82 3.96 -11.77
N ILE A 34 0.00 2.91 -11.77
CA ILE A 34 -0.46 1.51 -11.78
C ILE A 34 -1.33 1.22 -10.55
N ILE A 35 -0.82 1.52 -9.35
CA ILE A 35 -1.54 1.27 -8.09
C ILE A 35 -2.88 2.04 -8.09
N VAL A 36 -2.85 3.34 -8.40
CA VAL A 36 -4.06 4.17 -8.41
C VAL A 36 -5.06 3.69 -9.46
N GLY A 37 -4.57 3.30 -10.64
CA GLY A 37 -5.39 2.74 -11.71
C GLY A 37 -6.09 1.46 -11.24
N PHE A 38 -5.35 0.53 -10.63
CA PHE A 38 -5.90 -0.72 -10.09
C PHE A 38 -6.97 -0.45 -9.03
N ILE A 39 -6.70 0.42 -8.06
CA ILE A 39 -7.63 0.72 -6.96
C ILE A 39 -8.95 1.31 -7.49
N LYS A 40 -8.89 2.16 -8.51
CA LYS A 40 -10.05 2.82 -9.11
C LYS A 40 -10.76 1.98 -10.16
N ALA A 41 -10.12 0.93 -10.67
CA ALA A 41 -10.69 0.05 -11.66
C ALA A 41 -11.85 -0.78 -11.08
N ASN A 42 -12.87 -1.00 -11.90
CA ASN A 42 -13.91 -1.97 -11.61
C ASN A 42 -13.39 -3.41 -11.85
N ASP A 43 -14.16 -4.42 -11.46
CA ASP A 43 -13.71 -5.82 -11.56
C ASP A 43 -13.38 -6.28 -12.99
N GLU A 44 -14.14 -5.83 -13.99
CA GLU A 44 -13.88 -6.18 -15.39
C GLU A 44 -12.56 -5.57 -15.87
N THR A 45 -12.34 -4.29 -15.58
CA THR A 45 -11.10 -3.59 -15.91
C THR A 45 -9.91 -4.18 -15.16
N LYS A 46 -10.05 -4.52 -13.88
CA LYS A 46 -9.01 -5.21 -13.10
C LYS A 46 -8.56 -6.48 -13.80
N ILE A 47 -9.51 -7.30 -14.25
CA ILE A 47 -9.22 -8.56 -14.96
C ILE A 47 -8.60 -8.31 -16.34
N GLN A 48 -8.99 -7.27 -17.07
CA GLN A 48 -8.49 -7.02 -18.41
C GLN A 48 -7.10 -6.39 -18.44
N GLU A 49 -6.84 -5.42 -17.55
CA GLU A 49 -5.66 -4.57 -17.60
C GLU A 49 -4.56 -4.98 -16.63
N TYR A 50 -4.89 -5.73 -15.57
CA TYR A 50 -3.94 -6.10 -14.51
C TYR A 50 -3.81 -7.61 -14.31
N SER A 51 -4.31 -8.44 -15.25
CA SER A 51 -4.38 -9.90 -15.10
C SER A 51 -3.06 -10.58 -14.75
N ASP A 52 -1.96 -10.06 -15.28
CA ASP A 52 -0.60 -10.53 -15.10
C ASP A 52 0.00 -10.16 -13.74
N MET A 53 -0.53 -9.12 -13.11
CA MET A 53 -0.13 -8.65 -11.77
C MET A 53 -1.02 -9.21 -10.66
N ILE A 54 -2.24 -9.67 -11.00
CA ILE A 54 -3.20 -10.17 -10.01
C ILE A 54 -2.66 -11.40 -9.29
N CYS A 55 -2.68 -11.33 -7.96
CA CYS A 55 -2.29 -12.42 -7.08
C CYS A 55 -3.39 -12.71 -6.03
N HIS A 56 -3.32 -13.90 -5.43
CA HIS A 56 -4.19 -14.31 -4.34
C HIS A 56 -3.36 -14.74 -3.14
N TYR A 57 -3.59 -14.14 -1.98
CA TYR A 57 -2.88 -14.47 -0.75
C TYR A 57 -3.79 -14.33 0.46
N SER A 58 -3.85 -15.38 1.29
CA SER A 58 -4.63 -15.37 2.54
C SER A 58 -6.09 -14.89 2.37
N GLY A 59 -6.72 -15.19 1.22
CA GLY A 59 -8.09 -14.77 0.91
C GLY A 59 -8.23 -13.39 0.26
N TYR A 60 -7.14 -12.63 0.13
CA TYR A 60 -7.13 -11.35 -0.59
C TYR A 60 -6.82 -11.55 -2.06
N LYS A 61 -7.44 -10.72 -2.90
CA LYS A 61 -7.15 -10.59 -4.33
C LYS A 61 -6.62 -9.19 -4.58
N GLY A 62 -5.34 -9.09 -4.90
CA GLY A 62 -4.66 -7.82 -5.11
C GLY A 62 -3.65 -7.90 -6.24
N ILE A 63 -2.75 -6.93 -6.31
CA ILE A 63 -1.61 -6.93 -7.22
C ILE A 63 -0.29 -6.96 -6.45
N PHE A 64 0.72 -7.55 -7.06
CA PHE A 64 2.12 -7.29 -6.72
C PHE A 64 2.70 -6.25 -7.67
N LEU A 65 3.56 -5.38 -7.14
CA LEU A 65 4.54 -4.68 -7.93
C LEU A 65 5.84 -5.50 -8.01
N ASP A 66 6.83 -5.04 -8.78
CA ASP A 66 8.06 -5.78 -9.09
C ASP A 66 8.82 -6.35 -7.87
N GLY A 67 8.65 -5.77 -6.68
CA GLY A 67 9.26 -6.24 -5.43
C GLY A 67 8.65 -7.52 -4.83
N ASN A 68 7.43 -7.89 -5.21
CA ASN A 68 6.68 -9.06 -4.71
C ASN A 68 6.59 -9.19 -3.17
N GLN A 69 6.89 -8.15 -2.40
CA GLN A 69 6.78 -8.21 -0.93
C GLN A 69 5.36 -7.86 -0.49
N TYR A 70 4.81 -6.77 -1.02
CA TYR A 70 3.52 -6.27 -0.60
C TYR A 70 2.43 -6.53 -1.64
N ILE A 71 1.29 -7.05 -1.16
CA ILE A 71 0.07 -7.11 -1.96
C ILE A 71 -0.74 -5.86 -1.72
N ILE A 72 -1.11 -5.19 -2.81
CA ILE A 72 -2.10 -4.11 -2.78
C ILE A 72 -3.46 -4.68 -3.18
N SER A 73 -4.36 -4.74 -2.22
CA SER A 73 -5.76 -5.09 -2.42
C SER A 73 -6.63 -3.90 -2.06
N ASN A 74 -7.84 -3.83 -2.60
CA ASN A 74 -8.82 -2.86 -2.14
C ASN A 74 -10.23 -3.42 -2.20
N ASP A 75 -11.04 -3.00 -1.25
CA ASP A 75 -12.49 -3.17 -1.29
C ASP A 75 -13.17 -1.80 -1.35
N LYS A 76 -14.47 -1.75 -1.05
CA LYS A 76 -15.36 -0.59 -1.26
C LYS A 76 -14.69 0.76 -1.02
N ASN A 77 -14.13 0.96 0.18
CA ASN A 77 -13.58 2.25 0.60
C ASN A 77 -12.15 2.16 1.16
N GLU A 78 -11.58 0.96 1.25
CA GLU A 78 -10.32 0.71 1.94
C GLU A 78 -9.29 0.06 1.02
N VAL A 79 -8.04 0.44 1.21
CA VAL A 79 -6.86 -0.18 0.61
C VAL A 79 -6.18 -1.00 1.69
N HIS A 80 -5.90 -2.26 1.36
CA HIS A 80 -5.22 -3.23 2.18
C HIS A 80 -3.82 -3.46 1.59
N ILE A 81 -2.79 -3.22 2.39
CA ILE A 81 -1.39 -3.46 2.03
C ILE A 81 -0.88 -4.59 2.94
N ILE A 82 -0.57 -5.73 2.34
CA ILE A 82 -0.26 -6.95 3.08
C ILE A 82 1.20 -7.30 2.86
N ASP A 83 1.99 -7.34 3.94
CA ASP A 83 3.38 -7.80 3.89
C ASP A 83 3.40 -9.33 3.88
N THR A 84 3.53 -9.90 2.69
CA THR A 84 3.48 -11.36 2.51
C THR A 84 4.72 -12.05 3.05
N VAL A 85 5.88 -11.39 3.00
CA VAL A 85 7.14 -11.91 3.52
C VAL A 85 7.10 -11.96 5.05
N ALA A 86 6.71 -10.86 5.71
CA ALA A 86 6.56 -10.85 7.17
C ALA A 86 5.49 -11.85 7.64
N ALA A 87 4.38 -11.96 6.90
CA ALA A 87 3.33 -12.91 7.22
C ALA A 87 3.83 -14.37 7.15
N GLU A 88 4.65 -14.75 6.16
CA GLU A 88 5.27 -16.08 6.09
C GLU A 88 6.14 -16.38 7.33
N TYR A 89 7.00 -15.44 7.74
CA TYR A 89 7.82 -15.60 8.95
C TYR A 89 6.98 -15.67 10.24
N ALA A 90 5.88 -14.93 10.30
CA ALA A 90 4.92 -14.94 11.40
C ALA A 90 3.97 -16.15 11.39
N LYS A 91 4.30 -17.21 10.64
CA LYS A 91 3.49 -18.43 10.47
C LYS A 91 2.10 -18.15 9.91
N ASN A 92 2.03 -17.30 8.88
CA ASN A 92 0.81 -16.85 8.21
C ASN A 92 -0.13 -16.03 9.10
N SER A 93 0.43 -15.32 10.08
CA SER A 93 -0.31 -14.24 10.73
C SER A 93 -0.41 -13.07 9.75
N LEU A 94 -1.61 -12.56 9.53
CA LEU A 94 -1.84 -11.43 8.63
C LEU A 94 -1.12 -10.19 9.19
N ILE A 95 -0.15 -9.67 8.43
CA ILE A 95 0.53 -8.40 8.71
C ILE A 95 0.04 -7.42 7.66
N GLU A 96 -0.86 -6.53 8.07
CA GLU A 96 -1.65 -5.69 7.16
C GLU A 96 -1.69 -4.25 7.64
N MET A 97 -1.65 -3.33 6.68
CA MET A 97 -2.02 -1.93 6.85
C MET A 97 -3.30 -1.65 6.08
N VAL A 98 -4.22 -0.93 6.71
CA VAL A 98 -5.50 -0.55 6.10
C VAL A 98 -5.59 0.96 6.06
N PHE A 99 -5.96 1.51 4.90
CA PHE A 99 -6.13 2.95 4.70
C PHE A 99 -7.45 3.25 4.00
N GLU A 100 -8.07 4.39 4.29
CA GLU A 100 -9.10 4.93 3.42
C GLU A 100 -8.50 5.21 2.02
N ILE A 101 -9.24 4.88 0.94
CA ILE A 101 -8.73 5.00 -0.45
C ILE A 101 -8.19 6.41 -0.75
N ASP A 102 -8.92 7.46 -0.39
CA ASP A 102 -8.52 8.83 -0.70
C ASP A 102 -7.26 9.24 0.06
N GLU A 103 -7.09 8.75 1.30
CA GLU A 103 -5.91 8.99 2.11
C GLU A 103 -4.69 8.27 1.54
N PHE A 104 -4.84 6.99 1.21
CA PHE A 104 -3.79 6.19 0.59
C PHE A 104 -3.31 6.83 -0.72
N ILE A 105 -4.24 7.16 -1.62
CA ILE A 105 -3.93 7.80 -2.89
C ILE A 105 -3.22 9.14 -2.68
N PHE A 106 -3.67 9.93 -1.71
CA PHE A 106 -3.01 11.18 -1.36
C PHE A 106 -1.55 10.93 -0.92
N LEU A 107 -1.33 9.98 -0.02
CA LEU A 107 0.01 9.68 0.52
C LEU A 107 0.97 9.20 -0.56
N ILE A 108 0.58 8.23 -1.39
CA ILE A 108 1.48 7.69 -2.44
C ILE A 108 1.80 8.74 -3.51
N ARG A 109 0.85 9.63 -3.85
CA ARG A 109 1.09 10.75 -4.77
C ARG A 109 1.98 11.83 -4.17
N HIS A 110 2.04 11.93 -2.85
CA HIS A 110 2.91 12.84 -2.10
C HIS A 110 4.07 12.08 -1.43
N LYS A 111 4.52 10.96 -2.02
CA LYS A 111 5.59 10.10 -1.46
C LYS A 111 6.77 10.90 -0.92
N LYS A 112 7.31 11.87 -1.69
CA LYS A 112 8.47 12.67 -1.24
C LYS A 112 8.19 13.45 0.04
N GLU A 113 7.05 14.14 0.10
CA GLU A 113 6.61 14.88 1.29
C GLU A 113 6.39 13.93 2.47
N TYR A 114 5.83 12.74 2.21
CA TYR A 114 5.67 11.70 3.24
C TYR A 114 7.01 11.26 3.82
N MET A 115 7.99 10.94 2.96
CA MET A 115 9.31 10.49 3.42
C MET A 115 10.04 11.56 4.22
N GLU A 116 9.87 12.84 3.87
CA GLU A 116 10.41 13.97 4.64
C GLU A 116 9.71 14.12 6.00
N TRP A 117 8.39 14.03 6.02
CA TRP A 117 7.60 14.05 7.25
C TRP A 117 7.98 12.89 8.18
N PHE A 118 8.10 11.66 7.66
CA PHE A 118 8.47 10.47 8.43
C PHE A 118 9.82 10.69 9.13
N LYS A 119 10.86 11.10 8.37
CA LYS A 119 12.20 11.37 8.92
C LYS A 119 12.21 12.38 10.09
N GLN A 120 11.30 13.34 10.08
CA GLN A 120 11.22 14.37 11.12
C GLN A 120 10.40 13.95 12.35
N ASN A 121 9.56 12.92 12.23
CA ASN A 121 8.54 12.60 13.23
C ASN A 121 8.64 11.18 13.81
N THR A 122 9.44 10.28 13.23
CA THR A 122 9.54 8.87 13.68
C THR A 122 10.96 8.41 14.01
N ILE A 123 11.99 9.17 13.62
CA ILE A 123 13.39 8.90 13.96
C ILE A 123 13.71 9.49 15.34
N GLU A 124 13.98 8.60 16.31
CA GLU A 124 14.59 8.94 17.61
C GLU A 124 16.11 8.73 17.56
#